data_AF-A0A7J8Y1T6-F1
#
_entry.id   AF-A0A7J8Y1T6-F1
#
_cell.length_a   1.000
_cell.length_b   1.000
_cell.length_c   1.000
_cell.angle_alpha   90.00
_cell.angle_beta   90.00
_cell.angle_gamma   90.00
#
_symmetry.space_group_name_H-M   'P 1'
#
loop_
_entity.id
_entity.type
_entity.pdbx_description
1 polymer ?
#
loop_
_entity_poly.entity_id
_entity_poly.type
_entity_poly.pdbx_seq_one_letter_code
_entity_poly.pdbx_strand_id
1 'polypeptide(L)'
;MEKIPSGACKTLHLVRHAQGMHNLESEKSRDPLTSFEFFDAQLSSQGWQQVRQKRKDVCANGLLKRIELVITSPMSRTLQTAVGIFHGEDQPELSDVTSYEEGNGRISDNDQQPTFNRPPIIALEVCRER
;
A
#
# COMPACT_ATOMS: atom_id res chain seq x y z
N MET A 1 -6.18 15.40 -34.90
CA MET A 1 -4.96 15.73 -34.13
C MET A 1 -5.41 16.18 -32.76
N GLU A 2 -5.30 15.31 -31.77
CA GLU A 2 -5.72 15.57 -30.39
C GLU A 2 -4.76 16.60 -29.77
N LYS A 3 -5.30 17.73 -29.30
CA LYS A 3 -4.49 18.80 -28.71
C LYS A 3 -3.92 18.31 -27.38
N ILE A 4 -2.62 18.04 -27.33
CA ILE A 4 -1.91 17.88 -26.06
C ILE A 4 -1.93 19.25 -25.36
N PRO A 5 -2.46 19.37 -24.12
CA PRO A 5 -2.58 20.66 -23.45
C PRO A 5 -1.19 21.28 -23.24
N SER A 6 -1.05 22.55 -23.58
CA SER A 6 0.14 23.35 -23.25
C SER A 6 0.05 23.77 -21.78
N GLY A 7 0.63 22.95 -20.90
CA GLY A 7 0.67 23.15 -19.45
C GLY A 7 1.37 21.99 -18.73
N ALA A 8 1.69 22.15 -17.44
CA ALA A 8 2.19 21.06 -16.62
C ALA A 8 1.07 20.03 -16.38
N CYS A 9 1.18 18.85 -16.99
CA CYS A 9 0.25 17.75 -16.77
C CYS A 9 0.64 16.95 -15.51
N LYS A 10 -0.35 16.58 -14.69
CA LYS A 10 -0.17 15.63 -13.59
C LYS A 10 -0.62 14.24 -14.03
N THR A 11 0.14 13.22 -13.66
CA THR A 11 -0.21 11.82 -13.90
C THR A 11 -0.84 11.25 -12.63
N LEU A 12 -2.07 10.76 -12.73
CA LEU A 12 -2.77 10.12 -11.62
C LEU A 12 -2.72 8.59 -11.78
N HIS A 13 -2.18 7.89 -10.78
CA HIS A 13 -2.19 6.44 -10.72
C HIS A 13 -3.30 5.97 -9.76
N LEU A 14 -4.27 5.21 -10.29
CA LEU A 14 -5.35 4.64 -9.49
C LEU A 14 -5.00 3.21 -9.11
N VAL A 15 -5.08 2.90 -7.81
CA VAL A 15 -4.73 1.59 -7.25
C VAL A 15 -5.85 1.13 -6.32
N ARG A 16 -6.37 -0.08 -6.55
CA ARG A 16 -7.28 -0.75 -5.62
C ARG A 16 -6.47 -1.37 -4.47
N HIS A 17 -7.03 -1.41 -3.26
CA HIS A 17 -6.41 -2.17 -2.17
C HIS A 17 -6.23 -3.64 -2.56
N ALA A 18 -5.18 -4.27 -2.01
CA ALA A 18 -4.98 -5.70 -2.13
C ALA A 18 -6.09 -6.49 -1.39
N GLN A 19 -6.14 -7.81 -1.57
CA GLN A 19 -7.18 -8.65 -0.96
C GLN A 19 -7.22 -8.44 0.56
N GLY A 20 -8.39 -8.05 1.07
CA GLY A 20 -8.67 -7.92 2.50
C GLY A 20 -9.39 -9.15 3.05
N MET A 21 -9.36 -9.32 4.38
CA MET A 21 -10.09 -10.41 5.05
C MET A 21 -11.59 -10.39 4.73
N HIS A 22 -12.18 -9.21 4.54
CA HIS A 22 -13.58 -9.07 4.12
C HIS A 22 -13.90 -9.74 2.77
N ASN A 23 -12.93 -9.80 1.84
CA ASN A 23 -13.15 -10.44 0.54
C ASN A 23 -13.35 -11.96 0.68
N LEU A 24 -12.61 -12.58 1.60
CA LEU A 24 -12.73 -14.02 1.88
C LEU A 24 -14.08 -14.39 2.50
N GLU A 25 -14.68 -13.50 3.28
CA GLU A 25 -15.97 -13.74 3.91
C GLU A 25 -17.13 -13.51 2.95
N SER A 26 -17.01 -12.56 2.01
CA SER A 26 -17.93 -12.44 0.87
C SER A 26 -17.98 -13.74 0.06
N GLU A 27 -16.83 -14.36 -0.19
CA GLU A 27 -16.73 -15.64 -0.92
C GLU A 27 -17.41 -16.80 -0.18
N LYS A 28 -17.46 -16.75 1.16
CA LYS A 28 -18.18 -17.71 1.99
C LYS A 28 -19.70 -17.45 2.08
N SER A 29 -20.25 -16.59 1.23
CA SER A 29 -21.67 -16.20 1.23
C SER A 29 -22.16 -15.57 2.54
N ARG A 30 -21.26 -14.99 3.34
CA ARG A 30 -21.61 -14.13 4.46
C ARG A 30 -21.55 -12.68 3.98
N ASP A 31 -22.57 -11.89 4.28
CA ASP A 31 -22.52 -10.46 3.98
C ASP A 31 -21.52 -9.78 4.92
N PRO A 32 -20.32 -9.37 4.46
CA PRO A 32 -19.32 -8.74 5.32
C PRO A 32 -19.76 -7.36 5.80
N LEU A 33 -20.76 -6.75 5.14
CA LEU A 33 -21.34 -5.48 5.55
C LEU A 33 -22.11 -5.61 6.87
N THR A 34 -22.48 -6.84 7.27
CA THR A 34 -23.23 -7.11 8.49
C THR A 34 -22.36 -7.40 9.71
N SER A 35 -21.06 -7.70 9.52
CA SER A 35 -20.13 -7.96 10.63
C SER A 35 -19.22 -6.77 10.86
N PHE A 36 -19.28 -6.24 12.08
CA PHE A 36 -18.38 -5.19 12.55
C PHE A 36 -16.90 -5.57 12.41
N GLU A 37 -16.59 -6.87 12.46
CA GLU A 37 -15.23 -7.40 12.30
C GLU A 37 -14.64 -7.17 10.89
N PHE A 38 -15.49 -7.01 9.86
CA PHE A 38 -15.03 -6.81 8.48
C PHE A 38 -15.15 -5.39 7.97
N PHE A 39 -15.72 -4.49 8.76
CA PHE A 39 -15.84 -3.07 8.42
C PHE A 39 -14.47 -2.48 8.08
N ASP A 40 -13.51 -2.62 9.01
CA ASP A 40 -12.13 -2.19 8.81
C ASP A 40 -11.14 -3.36 8.69
N ALA A 41 -11.52 -4.36 7.89
CA ALA A 41 -10.69 -5.53 7.65
C ALA A 41 -9.29 -5.17 7.14
N GLN A 42 -8.28 -5.82 7.74
CA GLN A 42 -6.89 -5.82 7.27
C GLN A 42 -6.71 -6.66 6.00
N LEU A 43 -5.52 -6.58 5.39
CA LEU A 43 -5.08 -7.45 4.30
C LEU A 43 -5.01 -8.92 4.74
N SER A 44 -5.38 -9.82 3.84
CA SER A 44 -5.12 -11.25 4.00
C SER A 44 -3.65 -11.57 3.72
N SER A 45 -3.21 -12.80 4.01
CA SER A 45 -1.87 -13.28 3.64
C SER A 45 -1.60 -13.18 2.13
N GLN A 46 -2.61 -13.47 1.31
CA GLN A 46 -2.54 -13.29 -0.15
C GLN A 46 -2.51 -11.80 -0.52
N GLY A 47 -3.25 -10.95 0.19
CA GLY A 47 -3.18 -9.49 0.04
C GLY A 47 -1.75 -8.96 0.25
N TRP A 48 -1.04 -9.44 1.27
CA TRP A 48 0.36 -9.10 1.49
C TRP A 48 1.30 -9.59 0.38
N GLN A 49 1.05 -10.77 -0.19
CA GLN A 49 1.78 -11.23 -1.37
C GLN A 49 1.57 -10.31 -2.58
N GLN A 50 0.33 -9.85 -2.82
CA GLN A 50 0.02 -8.89 -3.88
C GLN A 50 0.74 -7.56 -3.67
N VAL A 51 0.78 -7.05 -2.43
CA VAL A 51 1.52 -5.84 -2.07
C VAL A 51 3.01 -5.97 -2.35
N ARG A 52 3.63 -7.08 -1.91
CA ARG A 52 5.06 -7.33 -2.16
C ARG A 52 5.38 -7.41 -3.64
N GLN A 53 4.56 -8.13 -4.42
CA GLN A 53 4.75 -8.21 -5.86
C GLN A 53 4.62 -6.84 -6.51
N LYS A 54 3.59 -6.06 -6.15
CA LYS A 54 3.39 -4.73 -6.71
C LYS A 54 4.51 -3.77 -6.37
N ARG A 55 5.05 -3.85 -5.15
CA ARG A 55 6.24 -3.09 -4.76
C ARG A 55 7.42 -3.39 -5.68
N LYS A 56 7.75 -4.67 -5.89
CA LYS A 56 8.83 -5.07 -6.80
C LYS A 56 8.65 -4.44 -8.18
N ASP A 57 7.44 -4.50 -8.72
CA ASP A 57 7.13 -3.92 -10.04
C ASP A 57 7.35 -2.40 -10.07
N VAL A 58 6.85 -1.68 -9.04
CA VAL A 58 6.92 -0.22 -8.89
C VAL A 58 8.35 0.27 -8.62
N CYS A 59 9.18 -0.54 -7.96
CA CYS A 59 10.61 -0.29 -7.79
C CYS A 59 11.35 -0.52 -9.12
N ALA A 60 11.12 -1.68 -9.77
CA ALA A 60 11.81 -2.08 -10.99
C ALA A 60 11.57 -1.13 -12.17
N ASN A 61 10.35 -0.61 -12.32
CA ASN A 61 10.01 0.34 -13.38
C ASN A 61 10.34 1.80 -13.03
N GLY A 62 10.89 2.06 -11.83
CA GLY A 62 11.24 3.39 -11.35
C GLY A 62 10.06 4.31 -11.04
N LEU A 63 8.82 3.77 -11.01
CA LEU A 63 7.63 4.55 -10.68
C LEU A 63 7.70 5.11 -9.27
N LEU A 64 8.25 4.36 -8.30
CA LEU A 64 8.41 4.83 -6.91
C LEU A 64 9.09 6.20 -6.83
N LYS A 65 10.11 6.43 -7.67
CA LYS A 65 10.90 7.67 -7.70
C LYS A 65 10.13 8.87 -8.29
N ARG A 66 9.03 8.61 -9.01
CA ARG A 66 8.22 9.62 -9.70
C ARG A 66 6.96 10.01 -8.93
N ILE A 67 6.57 9.23 -7.92
CA ILE A 67 5.39 9.54 -7.11
C ILE A 67 5.74 10.67 -6.15
N GLU A 68 4.99 11.77 -6.23
CA GLU A 68 5.15 12.94 -5.36
C GLU A 68 4.25 12.86 -4.11
N LEU A 69 3.13 12.13 -4.20
CA LEU A 69 2.11 12.02 -3.15
C LEU A 69 1.29 10.75 -3.33
N VAL A 70 0.97 10.07 -2.23
CA VAL A 70 0.00 8.97 -2.18
C VAL A 70 -1.19 9.41 -1.36
N ILE A 71 -2.38 9.33 -1.94
CA ILE A 71 -3.66 9.60 -1.26
C ILE A 71 -4.38 8.27 -1.11
N THR A 72 -4.87 7.97 0.08
CA THR A 72 -5.56 6.71 0.37
C THR A 72 -6.81 6.92 1.21
N SER A 73 -7.71 5.94 1.13
CA SER A 73 -8.83 5.84 2.06
C SER A 73 -8.31 5.53 3.47
N PRO A 74 -8.99 5.99 4.54
CA PRO A 74 -8.59 5.73 5.92
C PRO A 74 -8.70 4.25 6.35
N MET A 75 -9.21 3.35 5.51
CA MET A 75 -9.38 1.95 5.88
C MET A 75 -8.04 1.21 6.03
N SER A 76 -7.96 0.29 7.00
CA SER A 76 -6.77 -0.50 7.31
C SER A 76 -6.17 -1.17 6.07
N ARG A 77 -6.98 -1.84 5.25
CA ARG A 77 -6.52 -2.48 3.99
C ARG A 77 -5.95 -1.49 2.96
N THR A 78 -6.47 -0.27 2.87
CA THR A 78 -5.99 0.74 1.91
C THR A 78 -4.72 1.41 2.40
N LEU A 79 -4.61 1.63 3.71
CA LEU A 79 -3.36 2.08 4.36
C LEU A 79 -2.26 1.03 4.25
N GLN A 80 -2.54 -0.23 4.61
CA GLN A 80 -1.57 -1.34 4.51
C GLN A 80 -1.08 -1.54 3.08
N THR A 81 -1.97 -1.44 2.09
CA THR A 81 -1.58 -1.50 0.67
C THR A 81 -0.66 -0.33 0.31
N ALA A 82 -1.01 0.90 0.68
CA ALA A 82 -0.23 2.09 0.36
C ALA A 82 1.16 2.06 1.03
N VAL A 83 1.21 1.82 2.34
CA VAL A 83 2.46 1.74 3.11
C VAL A 83 3.31 0.58 2.60
N GLY A 84 2.73 -0.60 2.38
CA GLY A 84 3.50 -1.76 1.91
C GLY A 84 4.11 -1.56 0.52
N ILE A 85 3.41 -0.88 -0.40
CA ILE A 85 3.96 -0.58 -1.73
C ILE A 85 5.02 0.51 -1.66
N PHE A 86 4.73 1.65 -1.02
CA PHE A 86 5.53 2.87 -1.15
C PHE A 86 6.53 3.12 -0.02
N HIS A 87 6.33 2.52 1.16
CA HIS A 87 7.22 2.62 2.33
C HIS A 87 7.77 1.27 2.81
N GLY A 88 7.40 0.15 2.19
CA GLY A 88 7.99 -1.14 2.50
C GLY A 88 9.51 -1.14 2.37
N GLU A 89 10.16 -2.13 2.97
CA GLU A 89 11.57 -2.42 2.74
C GLU A 89 11.70 -3.49 1.66
N ASP A 90 12.82 -3.48 0.94
CA ASP A 90 13.18 -4.56 0.03
C ASP A 90 13.70 -5.72 0.89
N GLN A 91 12.80 -6.41 1.58
CA GLN A 91 13.19 -7.60 2.35
C GLN A 91 13.67 -8.68 1.38
N PRO A 92 14.88 -9.25 1.58
CA PRO A 92 15.27 -10.44 0.86
C PRO A 92 14.28 -11.56 1.22
N GLU A 93 13.90 -12.35 0.23
CA GLU A 93 12.95 -13.46 0.31
C GLU A 93 13.33 -14.47 1.42
N LEU A 94 12.97 -14.21 2.68
CA LEU A 94 13.11 -15.18 3.75
C LEU A 94 11.86 -15.21 4.63
N SER A 95 11.12 -16.32 4.45
CA SER A 95 10.18 -16.96 5.36
C SER A 95 9.13 -16.11 6.10
N ASP A 96 7.88 -16.37 5.70
CA ASP A 96 6.69 -16.50 6.56
C ASP A 96 6.96 -16.55 8.07
N VAL A 97 7.00 -15.39 8.75
CA VAL A 97 6.60 -15.24 10.15
C VAL A 97 6.08 -13.82 10.35
N THR A 98 4.86 -13.75 10.85
CA THR A 98 4.22 -12.61 11.51
C THR A 98 5.15 -11.94 12.53
N SER A 99 5.64 -10.72 12.26
CA SER A 99 6.04 -9.77 13.31
C SER A 99 6.31 -8.39 12.72
N TYR A 100 5.34 -7.48 12.86
CA TYR A 100 5.65 -6.06 12.98
C TYR A 100 6.15 -5.85 14.41
N GLU A 101 7.39 -6.24 14.67
CA GLU A 101 8.06 -5.89 15.93
C GLU A 101 8.63 -4.49 15.79
N GLU A 102 8.38 -3.69 16.82
CA GLU A 102 8.86 -2.33 16.99
C GLU A 102 10.40 -2.29 16.86
N GLY A 103 10.87 -1.22 16.21
CA GLY A 103 12.26 -1.07 15.86
C GLY A 103 13.21 -1.19 17.06
N ASN A 104 14.28 -1.95 16.86
CA ASN A 104 15.50 -1.74 17.63
C ASN A 104 16.68 -1.60 16.66
N GLY A 105 17.15 -0.37 16.54
CA GLY A 105 18.19 0.02 15.61
C GLY A 105 19.54 -0.63 15.95
N ARG A 106 20.18 -1.16 14.91
CA ARG A 106 21.65 -1.23 14.86
C ARG A 106 22.07 -0.56 13.58
N ILE A 107 22.45 0.71 13.70
CA ILE A 107 23.05 1.49 12.61
C ILE A 107 24.43 0.88 12.38
N SER A 108 24.60 0.14 11.29
CA SER A 108 25.93 -0.11 10.72
C SER A 108 26.25 1.07 9.80
N ASP A 109 27.24 1.88 10.19
CA ASP A 109 27.64 3.15 9.56
C ASP A 109 28.20 3.04 8.12
N ASN A 110 27.90 1.98 7.36
CA ASN A 110 28.55 1.74 6.06
C ASN A 110 27.65 1.37 4.88
N ASP A 111 26.33 1.34 5.03
CA ASP A 111 25.43 1.23 3.88
C ASP A 111 24.69 2.55 3.68
N GLN A 112 25.25 3.42 2.84
CA GLN A 112 24.46 4.46 2.18
C GLN A 112 23.50 3.78 1.20
N GLN A 113 22.53 3.04 1.74
CA GLN A 113 21.39 2.55 1.00
C GLN A 113 20.71 3.79 0.40
N PRO A 114 20.48 3.81 -0.93
CA PRO A 114 19.90 4.97 -1.58
C PRO A 114 18.63 5.34 -0.82
N THR A 115 18.57 6.59 -0.34
CA THR A 115 17.38 7.12 0.31
C THR A 115 16.26 7.05 -0.70
N PHE A 116 15.50 5.95 -0.67
CA PHE A 116 14.33 5.82 -1.51
C PHE A 116 13.44 7.00 -1.19
N ASN A 117 13.14 7.82 -2.20
CA ASN A 117 12.13 8.86 -2.07
C ASN A 117 10.84 8.17 -1.61
N ARG A 118 10.57 8.23 -0.31
CA ARG A 118 9.34 7.73 0.30
C ARG A 118 8.32 8.86 0.14
N PRO A 119 7.34 8.75 -0.77
CA PRO A 119 6.38 9.82 -0.95
C PRO A 119 5.56 10.00 0.33
N PRO A 120 5.11 11.23 0.64
CA PRO A 120 4.13 11.44 1.70
C PRO A 120 2.87 10.62 1.41
N ILE A 121 2.31 10.01 2.45
CA ILE A 121 1.03 9.30 2.40
C ILE A 121 0.02 10.09 3.23
N ILE A 122 -1.11 10.44 2.62
CA ILE A 122 -2.20 11.16 3.28
C ILE A 122 -3.46 10.30 3.21
N ALA A 123 -4.10 10.12 4.37
CA ALA A 123 -5.44 9.58 4.48
C ALA A 123 -6.34 10.64 5.14
N LEU A 124 -7.52 10.88 4.58
CA LEU A 124 -8.46 11.85 5.11
C LEU A 124 -9.86 11.24 5.14
N GLU A 125 -10.47 11.22 6.33
CA GLU A 125 -11.88 10.88 6.52
C GLU A 125 -12.67 12.19 6.67
N VAL A 126 -13.33 12.64 5.61
CA VAL A 126 -14.13 13.88 5.61
C VAL A 126 -15.61 13.65 5.85
N CYS A 127 -16.14 12.48 5.47
CA CYS A 127 -17.51 12.05 5.74
C CYS A 127 -17.55 10.54 5.93
N ARG A 128 -18.12 10.09 7.05
CA ARG A 128 -18.52 8.69 7.25
C ARG A 128 -20.01 8.61 6.91
N GLU A 129 -20.38 7.93 5.83
CA GLU A 129 -21.79 7.59 5.59
C GLU A 129 -22.25 6.75 6.78
N ARG A 130 -23.28 7.23 7.48
CA ARG A 130 -23.89 6.61 8.66
C ARG A 130 -25.06 5.73 8.24
#